data_AF-A0A2V9WCP4-F1
#
_entry.id   AF-A0A2V9WCP4-F1
#
_cell.length_a   1.000
_cell.length_b   1.000
_cell.length_c   1.000
_cell.angle_alpha   90.00
_cell.angle_beta   90.00
_cell.angle_gamma   90.00
#
_symmetry.space_group_name_H-M   'P 1'
#
loop_
_entity.id
_entity.type
_entity.pdbx_description
1 polymer ?
#
loop_
_entity_poly.entity_id
_entity_poly.type
_entity_poly.pdbx_seq_one_letter_code
_entity_poly.pdbx_strand_id
1 'polypeptide(L)'
;MKRLLSVLVLLLLIAIPAVLFAKAETSKIIIKGADLSAPIEITDPKTLANFFVWTGTGTSCTGACSMPSTESFIVDWSQPLADHPSGLHRYEVSFYAKMPDERLIYVVFYEYDPATEHGYVYFPGRTEEWYRLNVSTIFHGVEGKWFRAWSAWEGVARPLIAGANALRRGTRC
;
A
#
# COMPACT_ATOMS: atom_id res chain seq x y z
N MET A 1 -55.54 6.98 1.97
CA MET A 1 -54.69 6.72 0.78
C MET A 1 -53.38 7.52 0.79
N LYS A 2 -53.41 8.87 0.87
CA LYS A 2 -52.17 9.71 0.87
C LYS A 2 -51.14 9.35 1.96
N ARG A 3 -51.59 9.05 3.19
CA ARG A 3 -50.69 8.65 4.31
C ARG A 3 -50.04 7.27 4.11
N LEU A 4 -50.77 6.31 3.52
CA LEU A 4 -50.24 4.98 3.20
C LEU A 4 -49.22 5.04 2.06
N LEU A 5 -49.46 5.89 1.05
CA LEU A 5 -48.50 6.16 -0.02
C LEU A 5 -47.21 6.79 0.54
N SER A 6 -47.34 7.74 1.47
CA SER A 6 -46.19 8.40 2.09
C SER A 6 -45.31 7.45 2.90
N VAL A 7 -45.92 6.51 3.64
CA VAL A 7 -45.19 5.50 4.41
C VAL A 7 -44.48 4.51 3.48
N LEU A 8 -45.12 4.12 2.37
CA LEU A 8 -44.54 3.22 1.37
C LEU A 8 -43.33 3.86 0.66
N VAL A 9 -43.41 5.15 0.31
CA VAL A 9 -42.29 5.90 -0.30
C VAL A 9 -41.12 6.05 0.69
N LEU A 10 -41.41 6.29 1.97
CA LEU A 10 -40.37 6.38 3.00
C LEU A 10 -39.67 5.03 3.24
N LEU A 11 -40.42 3.92 3.20
CA LEU A 11 -39.85 2.56 3.29
C LEU A 11 -38.99 2.21 2.07
N LEU A 12 -39.38 2.63 0.87
CA LEU A 12 -38.62 2.41 -0.37
C LEU A 12 -37.28 3.17 -0.40
N LEU A 13 -37.19 4.33 0.27
CA LEU A 13 -35.94 5.08 0.42
C LEU A 13 -34.94 4.42 1.39
N ILE A 14 -35.42 3.62 2.36
CA ILE A 14 -34.57 2.87 3.29
C ILE A 14 -34.05 1.56 2.65
N ALA A 15 -34.73 1.06 1.62
CA ALA A 15 -34.40 -0.18 0.94
C ALA A 15 -33.38 -0.02 -0.20
N ILE A 16 -32.66 1.11 -0.30
CA ILE A 16 -31.50 1.22 -1.18
C ILE A 16 -30.33 0.57 -0.43
N PRO A 17 -29.90 -0.66 -0.79
CA PRO A 17 -28.64 -1.15 -0.28
C PRO A 17 -27.56 -0.18 -0.73
N ALA A 18 -26.99 0.57 0.22
CA ALA A 18 -25.72 1.21 -0.03
C ALA A 18 -24.78 0.08 -0.43
N VAL A 19 -24.33 0.08 -1.69
CA VAL A 19 -23.20 -0.74 -2.10
C VAL A 19 -22.02 -0.18 -1.32
N LEU A 20 -21.84 -0.69 -0.12
CA LEU A 20 -20.65 -0.49 0.68
C LEU A 20 -19.54 -1.16 -0.13
N PHE A 21 -18.82 -0.37 -0.91
CA PHE A 21 -17.56 -0.81 -1.46
C PHE A 21 -16.66 -1.12 -0.27
N ALA A 22 -16.61 -2.40 0.11
CA ALA A 22 -15.50 -2.93 0.86
C ALA A 22 -14.23 -2.44 0.13
N LYS A 23 -13.32 -1.79 0.86
CA LYS A 23 -12.13 -1.17 0.28
C LYS A 23 -11.44 -2.19 -0.65
N ALA A 24 -11.27 -1.81 -1.92
CA ALA A 24 -10.98 -2.77 -2.98
C ALA A 24 -9.59 -3.41 -2.86
N GLU A 25 -9.43 -4.65 -3.33
CA GLU A 25 -8.15 -5.36 -3.28
C GLU A 25 -7.04 -4.61 -4.04
N THR A 26 -5.81 -4.74 -3.55
CA THR A 26 -4.61 -4.25 -4.25
C THR A 26 -4.49 -5.00 -5.58
N SER A 27 -4.53 -4.28 -6.70
CA SER A 27 -4.49 -4.88 -8.04
C SER A 27 -3.09 -4.97 -8.62
N LYS A 28 -2.19 -4.10 -8.16
CA LYS A 28 -0.82 -4.01 -8.68
C LYS A 28 0.07 -3.26 -7.71
N ILE A 29 1.31 -3.71 -7.58
CA ILE A 29 2.37 -2.97 -6.90
C ILE A 29 3.48 -2.71 -7.91
N ILE A 30 3.99 -1.48 -7.96
CA ILE A 30 5.12 -1.11 -8.81
C ILE A 30 6.28 -0.66 -7.93
N ILE A 31 7.47 -1.23 -8.18
CA ILE A 31 8.73 -0.80 -7.57
C ILE A 31 9.58 -0.13 -8.65
N LYS A 32 9.99 1.12 -8.45
CA LYS A 32 10.87 1.86 -9.38
C LYS A 32 11.93 2.67 -8.63
N GLY A 33 12.88 3.23 -9.38
CA GLY A 33 13.95 4.07 -8.83
C GLY A 33 15.24 3.31 -8.60
N ALA A 34 16.15 3.94 -7.86
CA ALA A 34 17.55 3.53 -7.74
C ALA A 34 18.16 3.18 -9.12
N ASP A 35 18.82 2.03 -9.22
CA ASP A 35 19.54 1.58 -10.41
C ASP A 35 18.73 0.58 -11.26
N LEU A 36 17.42 0.46 -11.04
CA LEU A 36 16.56 -0.40 -11.84
C LEU A 36 16.44 0.14 -13.26
N SER A 37 16.72 -0.70 -14.26
CA SER A 37 16.62 -0.33 -15.67
C SER A 37 15.17 -0.19 -16.16
N ALA A 38 14.23 -0.84 -15.48
CA ALA A 38 12.80 -0.75 -15.72
C ALA A 38 12.06 -0.96 -14.38
N PRO A 39 10.84 -0.42 -14.23
CA PRO A 39 10.00 -0.74 -13.08
C PRO A 39 9.72 -2.24 -12.96
N ILE A 40 9.65 -2.73 -11.73
CA ILE A 40 9.18 -4.09 -11.42
C ILE A 40 7.68 -4.00 -11.14
N GLU A 41 6.89 -4.78 -11.88
CA GLU A 41 5.45 -4.88 -11.65
C GLU A 41 5.10 -6.21 -10.96
N ILE A 42 4.37 -6.12 -9.86
CA ILE A 42 3.82 -7.28 -9.13
C ILE A 42 2.32 -7.29 -9.38
N THR A 43 1.85 -8.29 -10.13
CA THR A 43 0.45 -8.47 -10.51
C THR A 43 -0.10 -9.86 -10.15
N ASP A 44 0.74 -10.74 -9.60
CA ASP A 44 0.32 -12.09 -9.20
C ASP A 44 -0.72 -12.01 -8.06
N PRO A 45 -1.96 -12.51 -8.26
CA PRO A 45 -3.02 -12.36 -7.27
C PRO A 45 -2.71 -13.00 -5.92
N LYS A 46 -1.98 -14.13 -5.90
CA LYS A 46 -1.62 -14.82 -4.64
C LYS A 46 -0.64 -14.00 -3.82
N THR A 47 0.32 -13.35 -4.49
CA THR A 47 1.28 -12.45 -3.86
C THR A 47 0.57 -11.20 -3.35
N LEU A 48 -0.28 -10.57 -4.18
CA LEU A 48 -1.01 -9.36 -3.84
C LEU A 48 -2.01 -9.54 -2.70
N ALA A 49 -2.57 -10.73 -2.53
CA ALA A 49 -3.45 -11.07 -1.41
C ALA A 49 -2.75 -10.98 -0.03
N ASN A 50 -1.43 -10.79 0.03
CA ASN A 50 -0.72 -10.54 1.29
C ASN A 50 -0.50 -9.04 1.56
N PHE A 51 -0.80 -8.17 0.60
CA PHE A 51 -0.42 -6.75 0.62
C PHE A 51 -1.64 -5.84 0.37
N PHE A 52 -2.47 -5.70 1.39
CA PHE A 52 -3.61 -4.79 1.46
C PHE A 52 -3.20 -3.40 1.95
N VAL A 53 -3.31 -2.40 1.06
CA VAL A 53 -3.04 -0.98 1.37
C VAL A 53 -3.97 -0.43 2.47
N TRP A 54 -5.11 -1.06 2.70
CA TRP A 54 -6.15 -0.64 3.66
C TRP A 54 -5.92 -1.11 5.09
N THR A 55 -4.68 -1.37 5.48
CA THR A 55 -4.33 -1.96 6.77
C THR A 55 -3.37 -1.08 7.57
N GLY A 56 -3.31 -1.31 8.88
CA GLY A 56 -2.44 -0.58 9.79
C GLY A 56 -3.07 0.66 10.42
N THR A 57 -2.23 1.46 11.09
CA THR A 57 -2.64 2.68 11.80
C THR A 57 -3.43 3.63 10.90
N GLY A 58 -4.48 4.27 11.41
CA GLY A 58 -5.28 5.21 10.63
C GLY A 58 -6.25 4.56 9.62
N THR A 59 -6.23 3.23 9.51
CA THR A 59 -7.26 2.48 8.78
C THR A 59 -8.31 1.96 9.76
N SER A 60 -9.58 2.18 9.42
CA SER A 60 -10.71 1.53 10.06
C SER A 60 -11.56 0.83 9.00
N CYS A 61 -12.29 -0.18 9.45
CA CYS A 61 -13.32 -0.81 8.65
C CYS A 61 -14.68 -0.57 9.33
N THR A 62 -15.63 -0.06 8.57
CA THR A 62 -17.02 0.13 9.00
C THR A 62 -17.89 -0.96 8.38
N GLY A 63 -18.49 -1.82 9.21
CA GLY A 63 -19.33 -2.94 8.75
C GLY A 63 -18.66 -4.31 8.93
N ALA A 64 -19.21 -5.35 8.27
CA ALA A 64 -18.69 -6.71 8.31
C ALA A 64 -17.52 -6.87 7.34
N CYS A 65 -16.34 -6.39 7.72
CA CYS A 65 -15.10 -6.71 7.04
C CYS A 65 -14.13 -7.38 8.02
N SER A 66 -13.50 -8.45 7.56
CA SER A 66 -12.35 -9.02 8.25
C SER A 66 -11.22 -8.00 8.17
N MET A 67 -10.78 -7.47 9.32
CA MET A 67 -9.55 -6.69 9.36
C MET A 67 -8.43 -7.62 8.88
N PRO A 68 -7.71 -7.28 7.80
CA PRO A 68 -6.54 -8.06 7.41
C PRO A 68 -5.53 -8.04 8.56
N SER A 69 -4.64 -9.03 8.62
CA SER A 69 -3.61 -9.07 9.67
C SER A 69 -2.83 -7.75 9.69
N THR A 70 -2.30 -7.35 10.84
CA THR A 70 -1.43 -6.16 10.93
C THR A 70 -0.18 -6.26 10.05
N GLU A 71 0.15 -7.48 9.60
CA GLU A 71 1.24 -7.79 8.66
C GLU A 71 0.86 -7.60 7.19
N SER A 72 -0.40 -7.28 6.91
CA SER A 72 -0.97 -7.24 5.56
C SER A 72 -0.63 -5.99 4.76
N PHE A 73 0.15 -5.03 5.26
CA PHE A 73 0.77 -4.01 4.41
C PHE A 73 2.22 -4.42 4.12
N ILE A 74 3.18 -3.51 4.23
CA ILE A 74 4.60 -3.85 4.10
C ILE A 74 5.41 -3.44 5.33
N VAL A 75 4.74 -2.90 6.36
CA VAL A 75 5.36 -2.16 7.46
C VAL A 75 5.04 -2.77 8.81
N ASP A 76 6.07 -3.00 9.63
CA ASP A 76 5.92 -3.23 11.06
C ASP A 76 5.58 -1.92 11.77
N TRP A 77 4.32 -1.82 12.21
CA TRP A 77 3.75 -0.65 12.85
C TRP A 77 4.15 -0.49 14.33
N SER A 78 4.96 -1.39 14.89
CA SER A 78 5.30 -1.43 16.31
C SER A 78 5.89 -0.11 16.83
N GLN A 79 6.91 0.42 16.16
CA GLN A 79 7.52 1.70 16.53
C GLN A 79 8.16 2.40 15.32
N PRO A 80 7.98 3.74 15.17
CA PRO A 80 8.75 4.49 14.20
C PRO A 80 10.23 4.50 14.57
N LEU A 81 11.08 4.44 13.55
CA LEU A 81 12.51 4.55 13.68
C LEU A 81 12.91 6.03 13.74
N ALA A 82 13.77 6.36 14.70
CA ALA A 82 14.37 7.69 14.80
C ALA A 82 15.40 7.92 13.68
N ASP A 83 16.08 6.85 13.25
CA ASP A 83 17.08 6.87 12.20
C ASP A 83 17.18 5.52 11.48
N HIS A 84 17.80 5.51 10.30
CA HIS A 84 18.14 4.33 9.49
C HIS A 84 19.48 4.56 8.79
N PRO A 85 20.18 3.52 8.31
CA PRO A 85 21.44 3.68 7.60
C PRO A 85 21.29 4.62 6.39
N SER A 86 22.23 5.55 6.23
CA SER A 86 22.24 6.48 5.09
C SER A 86 22.93 5.87 3.86
N GLY A 87 22.59 6.38 2.67
CA GLY A 87 23.22 5.98 1.41
C GLY A 87 22.71 4.66 0.83
N LEU A 88 21.59 4.13 1.33
CA LEU A 88 20.93 2.97 0.76
C LEU A 88 20.24 3.32 -0.57
N HIS A 89 20.05 2.30 -1.40
CA HIS A 89 19.25 2.46 -2.61
C HIS A 89 17.78 2.65 -2.26
N ARG A 90 17.23 3.80 -2.66
CA ARG A 90 15.83 4.16 -2.44
C ARG A 90 14.96 3.77 -3.64
N TYR A 91 13.90 3.03 -3.34
CA TYR A 91 12.88 2.61 -4.29
C TYR A 91 11.55 3.28 -3.95
N GLU A 92 10.85 3.80 -4.96
CA GLU A 92 9.44 4.19 -4.82
C GLU A 92 8.57 2.95 -5.01
N VAL A 93 7.68 2.71 -4.05
CA VAL A 93 6.72 1.60 -4.05
C VAL A 93 5.31 2.17 -4.16
N SER A 94 4.68 1.93 -5.31
CA SER A 94 3.36 2.42 -5.67
C SER A 94 2.31 1.30 -5.55
N PHE A 95 1.21 1.56 -4.86
CA PHE A 95 0.09 0.64 -4.69
C PHE A 95 -1.11 1.09 -5.50
N TYR A 96 -1.65 0.18 -6.32
CA TYR A 96 -2.86 0.40 -7.10
C TYR A 96 -4.00 -0.47 -6.57
N ALA A 97 -5.23 0.02 -6.64
CA ALA A 97 -6.44 -0.75 -6.37
C ALA A 97 -7.53 -0.43 -7.40
N LYS A 98 -8.49 -1.34 -7.57
CA LYS A 98 -9.61 -1.18 -8.49
C LYS A 98 -10.81 -0.53 -7.81
N MET A 99 -11.08 0.75 -8.11
CA MET A 99 -12.25 1.46 -7.58
C MET A 99 -12.80 2.52 -8.55
N PRO A 100 -13.88 2.24 -9.33
CA PRO A 100 -14.16 1.02 -10.10
C PRO A 100 -13.12 0.73 -11.20
N ASP A 101 -12.32 1.74 -11.57
CA ASP A 101 -11.15 1.61 -12.44
C ASP A 101 -9.87 1.41 -11.62
N GLU A 102 -8.83 0.85 -12.23
CA GLU A 102 -7.52 0.76 -11.59
C GLU A 102 -6.89 2.14 -11.44
N ARG A 103 -6.53 2.51 -10.21
CA ARG A 103 -5.92 3.81 -9.91
C ARG A 103 -4.80 3.69 -8.89
N LEU A 104 -3.84 4.62 -8.94
CA LEU A 104 -2.82 4.75 -7.90
C LEU A 104 -3.48 5.22 -6.60
N ILE A 105 -3.23 4.49 -5.52
CA ILE A 105 -3.86 4.70 -4.21
C ILE A 105 -2.88 5.29 -3.22
N TYR A 106 -1.66 4.78 -3.21
CA TYR A 106 -0.71 5.05 -2.15
C TYR A 106 0.73 4.85 -2.62
N VAL A 107 1.65 5.67 -2.13
CA VAL A 107 3.08 5.58 -2.45
C VAL A 107 3.92 5.69 -1.18
N VAL A 108 4.88 4.79 -1.02
CA VAL A 108 5.90 4.83 0.04
C VAL A 108 7.28 4.68 -0.55
N PHE A 109 8.32 4.99 0.22
CA PHE A 109 9.69 4.70 -0.18
C PHE A 109 10.23 3.51 0.60
N TYR A 110 10.92 2.61 -0.10
CA TYR A 110 11.53 1.41 0.46
C TYR A 110 13.05 1.48 0.28
N GLU A 111 13.77 1.15 1.33
CA GLU A 111 15.22 0.99 1.34
C GLU A 111 15.57 -0.36 1.96
N TYR A 112 16.66 -0.98 1.49
CA TYR A 112 17.13 -2.25 2.02
C TYR A 112 18.62 -2.17 2.34
N ASP A 113 18.96 -2.48 3.59
CA ASP A 113 20.33 -2.61 4.04
C ASP A 113 20.77 -4.08 3.98
N PRO A 114 21.70 -4.45 3.07
CA PRO A 114 22.25 -5.78 3.01
C PRO A 114 23.17 -6.11 4.20
N ALA A 115 23.70 -5.11 4.92
CA ALA A 115 24.60 -5.34 6.06
C ALA A 115 23.83 -5.81 7.30
N THR A 116 22.65 -5.25 7.57
CA THR A 116 21.78 -5.68 8.68
C THR A 116 20.66 -6.62 8.25
N GLU A 117 20.57 -6.90 6.95
CA GLU A 117 19.47 -7.64 6.32
C GLU A 117 18.08 -7.09 6.65
N HIS A 118 17.94 -5.76 6.67
CA HIS A 118 16.68 -5.11 7.04
C HIS A 118 16.20 -4.11 6.00
N GLY A 119 14.90 -4.14 5.79
CA GLY A 119 14.14 -3.21 4.99
C GLY A 119 13.56 -2.08 5.85
N TYR A 120 13.50 -0.91 5.24
CA TYR A 120 13.01 0.33 5.84
C TYR A 120 11.96 0.92 4.92
N VAL A 121 10.85 1.37 5.50
CA VAL A 121 9.76 2.00 4.76
C VAL A 121 9.53 3.40 5.30
N TYR A 122 9.50 4.37 4.39
CA TYR A 122 9.24 5.77 4.69
C TYR A 122 7.89 6.19 4.13
N PHE A 123 7.12 6.86 4.99
CA PHE A 123 5.87 7.49 4.61
C PHE A 123 6.15 8.95 4.23
N PRO A 124 5.84 9.37 2.99
CA PRO A 124 6.11 10.74 2.55
C PRO A 124 5.47 11.79 3.47
N GLY A 125 6.28 12.77 3.91
CA GLY A 125 5.89 13.85 4.80
C GLY A 125 5.20 15.01 4.09
N ARG A 126 4.62 15.94 4.87
CA ARG A 126 3.72 17.02 4.40
C ARG A 126 4.22 17.84 3.20
N THR A 127 5.52 18.01 3.05
CA THR A 127 6.15 18.83 2.01
C THR A 127 6.56 18.05 0.77
N GLU A 128 6.37 16.74 0.75
CA GLU A 128 6.84 15.85 -0.32
C GLU A 128 5.72 15.51 -1.30
N GLU A 129 6.11 15.14 -2.52
CA GLU A 129 5.26 14.95 -3.70
C GLU A 129 4.02 14.09 -3.42
N TRP A 130 4.23 12.93 -2.80
CA TRP A 130 3.19 11.91 -2.62
C TRP A 130 2.27 12.15 -1.44
N TYR A 131 2.56 13.13 -0.57
CA TYR A 131 1.79 13.35 0.66
C TYR A 131 0.32 13.60 0.38
N ARG A 132 0.02 14.53 -0.55
CA ARG A 132 -1.38 14.91 -0.84
C ARG A 132 -2.20 13.73 -1.36
N LEU A 133 -1.61 12.90 -2.23
CA LEU A 133 -2.25 11.69 -2.73
C LEU A 133 -2.52 10.71 -1.58
N ASN A 134 -1.48 10.40 -0.81
CA ASN A 134 -1.55 9.45 0.28
C ASN A 134 -2.63 9.83 1.28
N VAL A 135 -2.57 11.03 1.87
CA VAL A 135 -3.51 11.43 2.93
C VAL A 135 -4.94 11.65 2.43
N SER A 136 -5.13 11.89 1.13
CA SER A 136 -6.46 11.93 0.52
C SER A 136 -7.14 10.56 0.48
N THR A 137 -6.34 9.48 0.53
CA THR A 137 -6.83 8.11 0.50
C THR A 137 -6.75 7.45 1.87
N ILE A 138 -5.60 7.54 2.54
CA ILE A 138 -5.34 6.99 3.87
C ILE A 138 -4.40 7.94 4.62
N PHE A 139 -4.86 8.46 5.75
CA PHE A 139 -4.02 9.21 6.68
C PHE A 139 -3.64 8.29 7.85
N HIS A 140 -2.37 7.93 7.95
CA HIS A 140 -1.87 7.03 8.99
C HIS A 140 -1.42 7.78 10.26
N GLY A 141 -1.24 9.10 10.21
CA GLY A 141 -0.75 9.90 11.34
C GLY A 141 0.74 9.69 11.64
N VAL A 142 1.46 9.06 10.70
CA VAL A 142 2.89 8.75 10.80
C VAL A 142 3.70 9.27 9.61
N GLU A 143 3.08 10.09 8.76
CA GLU A 143 3.71 10.71 7.61
C GLU A 143 4.97 11.49 8.03
N GLY A 144 6.04 11.30 7.27
CA GLY A 144 7.38 11.81 7.58
C GLY A 144 8.22 10.90 8.48
N LYS A 145 7.78 9.67 8.79
CA LYS A 145 8.51 8.72 9.64
C LYS A 145 8.94 7.47 8.88
N TRP A 146 9.99 6.86 9.42
CA TRP A 146 10.54 5.58 9.00
C TRP A 146 10.04 4.44 9.88
N PHE A 147 9.92 3.27 9.30
CA PHE A 147 9.55 2.03 9.97
C PHE A 147 10.33 0.86 9.41
N ARG A 148 10.36 -0.26 10.14
CA ARG A 148 10.85 -1.53 9.60
C ARG A 148 9.85 -2.10 8.60
N ALA A 149 10.36 -2.73 7.55
CA ALA A 149 9.54 -3.55 6.68
C ALA A 149 9.22 -4.90 7.35
N TRP A 150 8.05 -5.48 7.05
CA TRP A 150 7.77 -6.87 7.42
C TRP A 150 8.63 -7.83 6.60
N SER A 151 9.02 -8.95 7.23
CA SER A 151 9.73 -10.05 6.54
C SER A 151 8.92 -10.62 5.36
N ALA A 152 7.59 -10.60 5.43
CA ALA A 152 6.71 -10.99 4.33
C ALA A 152 6.91 -10.13 3.07
N TRP A 153 7.06 -8.81 3.24
CA TRP A 153 7.40 -7.91 2.14
C TRP A 153 8.80 -8.17 1.62
N GLU A 154 9.77 -8.28 2.53
CA GLU A 154 11.18 -8.51 2.15
C GLU A 154 11.36 -9.81 1.36
N GLY A 155 10.65 -10.88 1.74
CA GLY A 155 10.66 -12.16 1.04
C GLY A 155 10.19 -12.08 -0.42
N VAL A 156 9.40 -11.05 -0.76
CA VAL A 156 8.93 -10.79 -2.13
C VAL A 156 9.79 -9.74 -2.83
N ALA A 157 10.04 -8.60 -2.20
CA ALA A 157 10.71 -7.48 -2.84
C ALA A 157 12.20 -7.75 -3.11
N ARG A 158 12.92 -8.37 -2.17
CA ARG A 158 14.37 -8.56 -2.29
C ARG A 158 14.74 -9.45 -3.48
N PRO A 159 14.14 -10.64 -3.68
CA PRO A 159 14.49 -11.48 -4.83
C PRO A 159 14.19 -10.81 -6.17
N LEU A 160 13.09 -10.06 -6.28
CA LEU A 160 12.71 -9.35 -7.50
C LEU A 160 13.71 -8.24 -7.85
N ILE A 161 14.08 -7.42 -6.87
CA ILE A 161 15.08 -6.35 -7.05
C ILE A 161 16.46 -6.95 -7.38
N ALA A 162 16.86 -8.01 -6.70
CA ALA A 162 18.13 -8.69 -6.95
C ALA A 162 18.18 -9.28 -8.37
N GLY A 163 17.09 -9.92 -8.82
CA GLY A 163 16.94 -10.47 -10.16
C GLY A 163 17.02 -9.39 -11.24
N ALA A 164 16.30 -8.28 -11.08
CA ALA A 164 16.33 -7.16 -12.01
C ALA A 164 17.75 -6.55 -12.14
N ASN A 165 18.45 -6.39 -11.01
CA ASN A 165 19.83 -5.92 -11.01
C ASN A 165 20.82 -6.91 -11.65
N ALA A 166 20.60 -8.22 -11.51
CA ALA A 166 21.41 -9.24 -12.16
C ALA A 166 21.23 -9.23 -13.69
N LEU A 167 19.98 -9.14 -14.17
CA LEU A 167 19.66 -9.06 -15.60
C LEU A 167 20.35 -7.85 -16.27
N ARG A 168 20.36 -6.70 -15.59
CA ARG A 168 21.06 -5.49 -16.04
C ARG A 168 22.57 -5.69 -16.21
N ARG A 169 23.20 -6.41 -15.28
CA ARG A 169 24.64 -6.68 -15.35
C ARG A 169 24.99 -7.62 -16.52
N GLY A 170 24.14 -8.60 -16.80
CA GLY A 170 24.33 -9.52 -17.93
C GLY A 170 24.15 -8.86 -19.32
N THR A 171 23.37 -7.78 -19.42
CA THR A 171 23.14 -7.04 -20.67
C THR A 171 24.20 -5.98 -20.99
N ARG A 172 25.17 -5.75 -20.10
CA ARG A 172 26.30 -4.81 -20.32
C ARG A 172 27.59 -5.50 -20.79
N CYS A 173 27.56 -6.80 -21.05
CA CYS A 173 28.69 -7.57 -21.57
C CYS A 173 28.59 -7.77 -23.09
#